data_AF-A0A318RDP1-F1
#
_entry.id   AF-A0A318RDP1-F1
#
_cell.length_a   1.000
_cell.length_b   1.000
_cell.length_c   1.000
_cell.angle_alpha   90.00
_cell.angle_beta   90.00
_cell.angle_gamma   90.00
#
_symmetry.space_group_name_H-M   'P 1'
#
loop_
_entity.id
_entity.type
_entity.pdbx_description
1 polymer ?
#
loop_
_entity_poly.entity_id
_entity_poly.type
_entity_poly.pdbx_seq_one_letter_code
_entity_poly.pdbx_strand_id
1 'polypeptide(L)' 'MSGSRPVGRPPLCPPDTARLVSRLIADGHSNREISDYLNTHGIPTPEQRGAWKPINVWHLRARKHLQTV' A
#
# COMPACT_ATOMS: atom_id res chain seq x y z
N MET A 1 -6.78 32.77 -15.64
CA MET A 1 -6.62 31.35 -15.99
C MET A 1 -6.47 30.58 -14.69
N SER A 2 -7.52 29.85 -14.32
CA SER A 2 -7.61 29.14 -13.04
C SER A 2 -6.56 28.03 -12.97
N GLY A 3 -5.61 28.17 -12.04
CA GLY A 3 -4.62 27.15 -11.72
C GLY A 3 -5.31 25.90 -11.17
N SER A 4 -5.61 24.97 -12.07
CA SER A 4 -6.17 23.67 -11.71
C SER A 4 -5.11 22.93 -10.90
N ARG A 5 -5.36 22.71 -9.60
CA ARG A 5 -4.56 21.77 -8.80
C ARG A 5 -4.50 20.45 -9.58
N PRO A 6 -3.32 19.83 -9.76
CA PRO A 6 -3.27 18.55 -10.45
C PRO A 6 -4.16 17.56 -9.68
N VAL A 7 -5.24 17.11 -10.33
CA VAL A 7 -6.03 15.94 -9.96
C VAL A 7 -5.10 14.75 -10.22
N GLY A 8 -4.14 14.55 -9.33
CA GLY A 8 -2.94 13.80 -9.65
C GLY A 8 -2.14 13.39 -8.43
N ARG A 9 -2.80 13.14 -7.28
CA ARG A 9 -2.20 12.19 -6.35
C ARG A 9 -2.49 10.82 -6.98
N PRO A 10 -1.52 10.14 -7.62
CA PRO A 10 -1.74 8.77 -8.08
C PRO A 10 -2.27 7.96 -6.89
N PRO A 11 -3.15 6.97 -7.10
CA PRO A 11 -3.67 6.18 -6.01
C PRO A 11 -2.48 5.73 -5.17
N LEU A 12 -2.51 6.09 -3.88
CA LEU A 12 -1.44 5.88 -2.89
C LEU A 12 -1.06 4.40 -2.68
N CYS A 13 -1.62 3.50 -3.49
CA CYS A 13 -1.28 2.10 -3.76
C CYS A 13 -1.93 1.74 -5.10
N PRO A 14 -1.26 1.00 -6.00
CA PRO A 14 -1.95 0.27 -7.06
C PRO A 14 -3.07 -0.59 -6.44
N PRO A 15 -4.26 -0.67 -7.07
CA PRO A 15 -5.40 -1.42 -6.52
C PRO A 15 -5.06 -2.90 -6.28
N ASP A 16 -4.23 -3.51 -7.13
CA ASP A 16 -3.73 -4.87 -6.95
C ASP A 16 -2.88 -5.02 -5.69
N THR A 17 -1.96 -4.08 -5.43
CA THR A 17 -1.15 -4.07 -4.22
C THR A 17 -2.01 -3.87 -2.97
N ALA A 18 -3.01 -3.00 -3.04
CA ALA A 18 -3.97 -2.81 -1.95
C ALA A 18 -4.74 -4.09 -1.64
N ARG A 19 -5.28 -4.78 -2.65
CA ARG A 19 -5.99 -6.06 -2.50
C ARG A 19 -5.09 -7.15 -1.92
N LEU A 20 -3.85 -7.24 -2.39
CA LEU A 20 -2.86 -8.18 -1.88
C LEU A 20 -2.55 -7.93 -0.40
N VAL A 21 -2.32 -6.67 -0.01
CA VAL A 21 -2.09 -6.29 1.38
C VAL A 21 -3.31 -6.58 2.24
N SER A 22 -4.53 -6.24 1.79
CA SER A 22 -5.77 -6.61 2.49
C SER A 22 -5.88 -8.11 2.72
N ARG A 23 -5.59 -8.92 1.70
CA ARG A 23 -5.65 -10.37 1.80
C ARG A 23 -4.67 -10.90 2.84
N LEU A 24 -3.40 -10.47 2.78
CA LEU A 24 -2.39 -10.90 3.74
C LEU A 24 -2.73 -10.47 5.18
N ILE A 25 -3.35 -9.29 5.36
CA ILE A 25 -3.86 -8.86 6.68
C ILE A 25 -5.01 -9.77 7.14
N ALA A 26 -5.94 -10.13 6.25
CA ALA A 26 -7.06 -11.01 6.56
C ALA A 26 -6.61 -12.45 6.89
N ASP A 27 -5.56 -12.94 6.22
CA ASP A 27 -4.88 -14.21 6.52
C ASP A 27 -4.10 -14.17 7.86
N GLY A 28 -4.02 -13.01 8.52
CA GLY A 28 -3.41 -12.88 9.85
C GLY A 28 -1.90 -12.60 9.85
N HIS A 29 -1.31 -12.28 8.69
CA HIS A 29 0.11 -11.96 8.62
C HIS A 29 0.46 -10.66 9.35
N SER A 30 1.63 -10.66 9.98
CA SER A 30 2.20 -9.48 10.63
C SER A 30 2.67 -8.45 9.60
N ASN A 31 2.71 -7.17 9.99
CA ASN A 31 3.22 -6.10 9.12
C ASN A 31 4.63 -6.38 8.56
N ARG A 32 5.49 -7.06 9.32
CA ARG A 32 6.83 -7.48 8.89
C ARG A 32 6.77 -8.53 7.78
N GLU A 33 6.00 -9.59 8.01
CA GLU A 33 5.81 -10.68 7.03
C GLU A 33 5.24 -10.13 5.71
N ILE A 34 4.28 -9.22 5.80
CA ILE A 34 3.70 -8.54 4.63
C ILE A 34 4.78 -7.73 3.92
N SER A 35 5.58 -6.94 4.63
CA SER A 35 6.64 -6.14 3.99
C SER A 35 7.73 -7.01 3.35
N ASP A 36 8.13 -8.10 4.00
CA ASP A 36 9.08 -9.08 3.45
C ASP A 36 8.52 -9.71 2.19
N TYR A 37 7.27 -10.20 2.23
CA TYR A 37 6.60 -10.76 1.05
C TYR A 37 6.59 -9.78 -0.14
N LEU A 38 6.17 -8.54 0.09
CA LEU A 38 6.12 -7.54 -0.98
C LEU A 38 7.51 -7.23 -1.56
N ASN A 39 8.55 -7.20 -0.71
CA ASN A 39 9.93 -7.02 -1.16
C ASN A 39 10.45 -8.23 -1.94
N THR A 40 10.22 -9.46 -1.45
CA THR A 40 10.63 -10.70 -2.11
C THR A 40 9.98 -10.85 -3.49
N HIS A 41 8.73 -10.41 -3.63
CA HIS A 41 8.01 -10.43 -4.90
C HIS A 41 8.31 -9.21 -5.80
N GLY A 42 9.22 -8.31 -5.40
CA GLY A 42 9.62 -7.14 -6.19
C GLY A 42 8.51 -6.11 -6.37
N ILE A 43 7.50 -6.10 -5.48
CA ILE A 43 6.38 -5.16 -5.58
C ILE A 43 6.85 -3.80 -5.11
N PRO A 44 6.83 -2.75 -5.96
CA PRO A 44 7.34 -1.46 -5.58
C PRO A 44 6.41 -0.78 -4.57
N THR A 45 6.99 0.03 -3.69
CA THR A 45 6.20 0.86 -2.77
C THR A 45 5.40 1.90 -3.56
N PRO A 46 4.27 2.38 -3.00
CA PRO A 46 3.43 3.34 -3.72
C PRO A 46 4.08 4.70 -3.96
N GLU A 47 5.01 5.07 -3.08
CA GLU A 47 5.83 6.27 -3.26
C GLU A 47 7.00 6.04 -4.21
N GLN A 48 7.17 4.81 -4.74
CA GLN A 48 8.33 4.38 -5.54
C GLN A 48 9.68 4.66 -4.84
N ARG A 49 9.66 4.84 -3.51
CA ARG A 49 10.79 5.32 -2.69
C ARG A 49 11.56 4.18 -2.01
N GLY A 50 11.60 3.01 -2.64
CA GLY A 50 12.38 1.86 -2.20
C GLY A 50 11.56 0.73 -1.57
N ALA A 51 12.22 -0.05 -0.71
CA ALA A 51 11.69 -1.28 -0.11
C ALA A 51 10.51 -1.02 0.84
N TRP A 52 9.61 -1.99 0.91
CA TRP A 52 8.56 -2.07 1.90
C TRP A 52 9.14 -2.15 3.31
N LYS A 53 8.62 -1.30 4.19
CA LYS A 53 8.88 -1.33 5.62
C LYS A 53 7.60 -1.69 6.36
N PRO A 54 7.68 -2.30 7.56
CA PRO A 54 6.50 -2.62 8.36
C PRO A 54 5.61 -1.39 8.66
N ILE A 55 6.22 -0.21 8.81
CA ILE A 55 5.51 1.06 9.02
C ILE A 55 4.63 1.44 7.81
N ASN A 56 5.04 1.09 6.58
CA ASN A 56 4.24 1.34 5.38
C ASN A 56 2.96 0.51 5.42
N VAL A 57 3.07 -0.76 5.81
CA VAL A 57 1.93 -1.67 5.97
C VAL A 57 1.00 -1.19 7.09
N TRP A 58 1.56 -0.72 8.21
CA TRP A 58 0.77 -0.13 9.29
C TRP A 58 -0.02 1.11 8.83
N HIS A 59 0.62 2.02 8.09
CA HIS A 59 -0.06 3.17 7.50
C HIS A 59 -1.15 2.79 6.50
N LEU A 60 -0.96 1.70 5.75
CA LEU A 60 -1.99 1.17 4.86
C LEU A 60 -3.16 0.60 5.65
N ARG A 61 -2.89 -0.25 6.64
CA ARG A 61 -3.93 -0.80 7.52
C ARG A 61 -4.79 0.27 8.20
N ALA A 62 -4.18 1.41 8.56
CA ALA A 62 -4.87 2.55 9.15
C ALA A 62 -5.76 3.33 8.17
N ARG A 63 -5.64 3.11 6.85
CA ARG A 63 -6.39 3.84 5.83
C ARG A 63 -7.71 3.15 5.49
N LYS A 64 -8.78 3.95 5.43
CA LYS A 64 -10.17 3.51 5.22
C LYS A 64 -10.39 2.69 3.93
N HIS A 65 -9.59 2.84 2.88
CA HIS A 65 -9.76 2.08 1.63
C HIS A 65 -9.41 0.58 1.74
N LEU A 66 -8.76 0.14 2.83
CA LEU A 66 -8.57 -1.27 3.13
C LEU A 66 -9.61 -1.82 4.13
N GLN A 67 -10.52 -0.97 4.63
CA GLN A 67 -11.60 -1.36 5.55
C GLN A 67 -12.93 -1.66 4.83
N THR A 68 -13.01 -1.45 3.52
CA THR A 68 -14.22 -1.67 2.70
C THR A 68 -13.96 -2.73 1.64
N VAL A 69 -13.44 -3.89 2.05
CA VAL A 69 -13.38 -5.11 1.22
C VAL A 69 -14.03 -6.25 1.97
#